data_AF-A0A662YAN9-F1
#
_entry.id   AF-A0A662YAN9-F1
#
_cell.length_a   1.000
_cell.length_b   1.000
_cell.length_c   1.000
_cell.angle_alpha   90.00
_cell.angle_beta   90.00
_cell.angle_gamma   90.00
#
_symmetry.space_group_name_H-M   'P 1'
#
loop_
_entity.id
_entity.type
_entity.pdbx_description
1 polymer ?
#
loop_
_entity_poly.entity_id
_entity_poly.type
_entity_poly.pdbx_seq_one_letter_code
_entity_poly.pdbx_strand_id
1 'polypeptide(L)'
;MPGAIKQQALAALSSRKTDGTGLRVAIVHAKWNIEVVGALVAGCKAELLRAGVAESDVVVLEVSGAYELPYAASRVIASQKIDAVVCVGCLIKGDTMHFEYICEAVTQGIMRVQLDSGVAVLFGVLTVLDEQQAKDRAGLSDKGHNHGTEWAQTAVEMARLREDSLKGGCPMRPRERLPYHDLTACPFFTVSTWLHIATISAIGFAAAAIAKKLA
;
A
#
# COMPACT_ATOMS: atom_id res chain seq x y z
N MET A 1 25.99 -0.32 -12.39
CA MET A 1 25.48 -0.23 -11.01
C MET A 1 24.50 0.92 -10.95
N PRO A 2 23.40 0.82 -10.20
CA PRO A 2 22.52 1.96 -9.94
C PRO A 2 23.33 3.14 -9.39
N GLY A 3 23.06 4.36 -9.84
CA GLY A 3 23.71 5.55 -9.26
C GLY A 3 23.42 5.68 -7.76
N ALA A 4 24.24 6.43 -7.02
CA ALA A 4 24.15 6.57 -5.56
C ALA A 4 22.74 6.93 -5.06
N ILE A 5 22.02 7.79 -5.80
CA ILE A 5 20.63 8.19 -5.49
C ILE A 5 19.67 7.00 -5.57
N LYS A 6 19.81 6.14 -6.59
CA LYS A 6 18.97 4.94 -6.73
C LYS A 6 19.25 3.94 -5.61
N GLN A 7 20.50 3.79 -5.18
CA GLN A 7 20.84 2.93 -4.04
C GLN A 7 20.20 3.41 -2.74
N GLN A 8 20.16 4.73 -2.50
CA GLN A 8 19.47 5.31 -1.34
C GLN A 8 17.96 5.06 -1.36
N ALA A 9 17.31 5.19 -2.53
CA ALA A 9 15.88 4.89 -2.67
C ALA A 9 15.56 3.41 -2.35
N LEU A 10 16.41 2.48 -2.81
CA LEU A 10 16.27 1.05 -2.51
C LEU A 10 16.46 0.75 -1.03
N ALA A 11 17.43 1.40 -0.39
CA ALA A 11 17.65 1.27 1.05
C ALA A 11 16.47 1.82 1.88
N ALA A 12 15.81 2.88 1.42
CA ALA A 12 14.63 3.43 2.09
C ALA A 12 13.45 2.45 2.06
N LEU A 13 13.22 1.78 0.93
CA LEU A 13 12.19 0.73 0.80
C LEU A 13 12.50 -0.48 1.69
N SER A 14 13.75 -0.94 1.71
CA SER A 14 14.15 -2.11 2.51
C SER A 14 14.15 -1.87 4.03
N SER A 15 14.21 -0.60 4.47
CA SER A 15 14.20 -0.23 5.88
C SER A 15 12.86 -0.45 6.59
N ARG A 16 11.76 -0.52 5.83
CA ARG A 16 10.42 -0.77 6.39
C ARG A 16 10.19 -2.27 6.51
N LYS A 17 10.03 -2.76 7.75
CA LYS A 17 9.65 -4.15 8.01
C LYS A 17 8.24 -4.41 7.44
N THR A 18 8.16 -5.09 6.31
CA THR A 18 6.91 -5.47 5.65
C THR A 18 6.36 -6.74 6.30
N ASP A 19 5.26 -6.62 7.04
CA ASP A 19 4.51 -7.76 7.57
C ASP A 19 3.28 -7.99 6.66
N GLY A 20 3.30 -9.09 5.90
CA GLY A 20 2.24 -9.51 4.99
C GLY A 20 1.20 -10.43 5.62
N THR A 21 1.32 -10.76 6.91
CA THR A 21 0.46 -11.76 7.56
C THR A 21 -1.00 -11.37 7.52
N GLY A 22 -1.85 -12.23 6.94
CA GLY A 22 -3.29 -12.01 6.83
C GLY A 22 -3.71 -11.00 5.75
N LEU A 23 -2.79 -10.56 4.90
CA LEU A 23 -3.11 -9.80 3.70
C LEU A 23 -3.40 -10.74 2.54
N ARG A 24 -4.31 -10.31 1.65
CA ARG A 24 -4.59 -10.98 0.39
C ARG A 24 -4.17 -10.12 -0.79
N VAL A 25 -3.22 -10.59 -1.58
CA VAL A 25 -2.59 -9.81 -2.66
C VAL A 25 -2.82 -10.51 -3.99
N ALA A 26 -3.28 -9.75 -4.99
CA ALA A 26 -3.40 -10.24 -6.35
C ALA A 26 -2.24 -9.77 -7.22
N ILE A 27 -1.71 -10.65 -8.05
CA ILE A 27 -0.76 -10.35 -9.13
C ILE A 27 -1.53 -10.54 -10.44
N VAL A 28 -1.74 -9.45 -11.17
CA VAL A 28 -2.37 -9.48 -12.49
C VAL A 28 -1.28 -9.23 -13.51
N HIS A 29 -1.02 -10.18 -14.42
CA HIS A 29 0.11 -10.07 -15.35
C HIS A 29 -0.27 -10.28 -16.81
N ALA A 30 0.42 -9.58 -17.70
CA ALA A 30 0.28 -9.75 -19.15
C ALA A 30 1.02 -11.02 -19.66
N LYS A 31 0.58 -11.58 -20.78
CA LYS A 31 1.30 -12.66 -21.49
C LYS A 31 2.43 -12.16 -22.39
N TRP A 32 2.31 -10.92 -22.90
CA TRP A 32 3.34 -10.34 -23.75
C TRP A 32 4.66 -10.20 -22.99
N ASN A 33 5.78 -10.54 -23.66
CA ASN A 33 7.12 -10.54 -23.09
C ASN A 33 7.26 -11.48 -21.86
N ILE A 34 6.72 -12.70 -21.98
CA ILE A 34 6.58 -13.64 -20.86
C ILE A 34 7.89 -14.02 -20.16
N GLU A 35 9.03 -14.00 -20.85
CA GLU A 35 10.33 -14.25 -20.20
C GLU A 35 10.62 -13.19 -19.13
N VAL A 36 10.42 -11.92 -19.48
CA VAL A 36 10.61 -10.76 -18.58
C VAL A 36 9.49 -10.72 -17.54
N VAL A 37 8.23 -10.84 -17.97
CA VAL A 37 7.07 -10.78 -17.07
C VAL A 37 7.07 -11.93 -16.08
N GLY A 38 7.39 -13.15 -16.53
CA GLY A 38 7.48 -14.33 -15.68
C GLY A 38 8.53 -14.18 -14.59
N ALA A 39 9.71 -13.63 -14.93
CA ALA A 39 10.74 -13.33 -13.94
C ALA A 39 10.30 -12.28 -12.92
N LEU A 40 9.58 -11.23 -13.34
CA LEU A 40 9.01 -10.21 -12.45
C LEU A 40 7.94 -10.79 -11.53
N VAL A 41 7.03 -11.60 -12.07
CA VAL A 41 5.97 -12.28 -11.31
C VAL A 41 6.58 -13.24 -10.29
N ALA A 42 7.61 -14.01 -10.67
CA ALA A 42 8.31 -14.91 -9.76
C ALA A 42 8.98 -14.14 -8.61
N GLY A 43 9.68 -13.04 -8.91
CA GLY A 43 10.29 -12.17 -7.91
C GLY A 43 9.25 -11.56 -6.96
N CYS A 44 8.13 -11.08 -7.51
CA CYS A 44 7.01 -10.54 -6.75
C CYS A 44 6.40 -11.60 -5.81
N LYS A 45 6.06 -12.78 -6.33
CA LYS A 45 5.50 -13.88 -5.52
C LYS A 45 6.47 -14.30 -4.41
N ALA A 46 7.74 -14.51 -4.73
CA ALA A 46 8.75 -14.91 -3.75
C ALA A 46 8.86 -13.90 -2.59
N GLU A 47 8.82 -12.61 -2.92
CA GLU A 47 8.88 -11.54 -1.92
C GLU A 47 7.62 -11.43 -1.07
N LEU A 48 6.42 -11.62 -1.65
CA LEU A 48 5.18 -11.67 -0.87
C LEU A 48 5.19 -12.81 0.14
N LEU A 49 5.65 -14.00 -0.27
CA LEU A 49 5.81 -15.14 0.64
C LEU A 49 6.85 -14.85 1.72
N ARG A 50 7.98 -14.21 1.37
CA ARG A 50 9.02 -13.79 2.33
C ARG A 50 8.49 -12.77 3.35
N ALA A 51 7.57 -11.90 2.93
CA ALA A 51 6.91 -10.94 3.80
C ALA A 51 5.83 -11.57 4.71
N GLY A 52 5.49 -12.85 4.53
CA GLY A 52 4.53 -13.58 5.37
C GLY A 52 3.10 -13.65 4.81
N VAL A 53 2.88 -13.28 3.54
CA VAL A 53 1.60 -13.54 2.87
C VAL A 53 1.48 -15.05 2.65
N ALA A 54 0.34 -15.65 3.04
CA ALA A 54 0.11 -17.08 2.84
C ALA A 54 -0.03 -17.39 1.34
N GLU A 55 0.44 -18.57 0.91
CA GLU A 55 0.36 -18.94 -0.51
C GLU A 55 -1.08 -18.99 -1.05
N SER A 56 -2.04 -19.40 -0.22
CA SER A 56 -3.47 -19.37 -0.54
C SER A 56 -4.04 -17.96 -0.73
N ASP A 57 -3.37 -16.95 -0.19
CA ASP A 57 -3.75 -15.54 -0.27
C ASP A 57 -3.03 -14.77 -1.38
N VAL A 58 -2.13 -15.43 -2.12
CA VAL A 58 -1.54 -14.88 -3.35
C VAL A 58 -2.38 -15.33 -4.55
N VAL A 59 -3.14 -14.41 -5.12
CA VAL A 59 -3.96 -14.67 -6.31
C VAL A 59 -3.17 -14.28 -7.55
N VAL A 60 -3.02 -15.19 -8.52
CA VAL A 60 -2.34 -14.88 -9.79
C VAL A 60 -3.36 -14.94 -10.93
N LEU A 61 -3.50 -13.85 -11.68
CA LEU A 61 -4.39 -13.75 -12.84
C LEU A 61 -3.60 -13.33 -14.06
N GLU A 62 -3.76 -14.08 -15.15
CA GLU A 62 -3.11 -13.80 -16.43
C GLU A 62 -4.08 -13.12 -17.41
N VAL A 63 -3.58 -12.13 -18.15
CA VAL A 63 -4.31 -11.41 -19.21
C VAL A 63 -3.52 -11.36 -20.51
N SER A 64 -4.21 -11.10 -21.63
CA SER A 64 -3.61 -11.07 -22.96
C SER A 64 -2.44 -10.07 -23.06
N GLY A 65 -2.69 -8.77 -22.88
CA GLY A 65 -1.68 -7.72 -22.94
C GLY A 65 -1.75 -6.75 -21.77
N ALA A 66 -0.84 -5.77 -21.76
CA ALA A 66 -0.80 -4.75 -20.71
C ALA A 66 -2.07 -3.88 -20.70
N TYR A 67 -2.73 -3.71 -21.85
CA TYR A 67 -3.94 -2.92 -22.01
C TYR A 67 -5.13 -3.45 -21.19
N GLU A 68 -5.17 -4.76 -20.96
CA GLU A 68 -6.24 -5.40 -20.16
C GLU A 68 -5.97 -5.35 -18.64
N LEU A 69 -4.77 -4.97 -18.20
CA LEU A 69 -4.39 -4.95 -16.77
C LEU A 69 -5.35 -4.13 -15.90
N PRO A 70 -5.75 -2.89 -16.26
CA PRO A 70 -6.67 -2.10 -15.44
C PRO A 70 -8.02 -2.79 -15.27
N TYR A 71 -8.58 -3.34 -16.37
CA TYR A 71 -9.86 -4.01 -16.34
C TYR A 71 -9.80 -5.26 -15.45
N ALA A 72 -8.80 -6.10 -15.64
CA ALA A 72 -8.63 -7.31 -14.84
C ALA A 72 -8.40 -7.01 -13.35
N ALA A 73 -7.61 -5.98 -13.03
CA ALA A 73 -7.44 -5.51 -11.65
C ALA A 73 -8.77 -5.10 -11.02
N SER A 74 -9.58 -4.31 -11.73
CA SER A 74 -10.92 -3.90 -11.27
C SER A 74 -11.83 -5.12 -11.03
N ARG A 75 -11.82 -6.10 -11.94
CA ARG A 75 -12.63 -7.32 -11.80
C ARG A 75 -12.19 -8.18 -10.61
N VAL A 76 -10.88 -8.33 -10.40
CA VAL A 76 -10.34 -9.09 -9.26
C VAL A 76 -10.73 -8.45 -7.94
N ILE A 77 -10.61 -7.12 -7.83
CA ILE A 77 -11.03 -6.37 -6.65
C ILE A 77 -12.54 -6.51 -6.39
N ALA A 78 -13.36 -6.47 -7.44
CA ALA A 78 -14.81 -6.61 -7.31
C ALA A 78 -15.25 -8.04 -6.94
N SER A 79 -14.48 -9.06 -7.33
CA SER A 79 -14.86 -10.47 -7.16
C SER A 79 -14.63 -11.03 -5.77
N GLN A 80 -13.66 -10.49 -5.03
CA GLN A 80 -13.24 -11.02 -3.73
C GLN A 80 -12.50 -9.97 -2.92
N LYS A 81 -12.36 -10.20 -1.61
CA LYS A 81 -11.55 -9.33 -0.76
C LYS A 81 -10.09 -9.37 -1.19
N ILE A 82 -9.56 -8.23 -1.61
CA ILE A 82 -8.16 -8.02 -2.00
C ILE A 82 -7.66 -6.76 -1.29
N ASP A 83 -6.50 -6.84 -0.66
CA ASP A 83 -5.89 -5.74 0.09
C ASP A 83 -4.92 -4.93 -0.78
N ALA A 84 -4.26 -5.58 -1.75
CA ALA A 84 -3.46 -4.94 -2.78
C ALA A 84 -3.44 -5.74 -4.09
N VAL A 85 -3.23 -5.05 -5.21
CA VAL A 85 -3.06 -5.63 -6.55
C VAL A 85 -1.74 -5.15 -7.15
N VAL A 86 -0.93 -6.05 -7.69
CA VAL A 86 0.27 -5.72 -8.47
C VAL A 86 -0.03 -6.00 -9.94
N CYS A 87 -0.11 -4.95 -10.75
CA CYS A 87 -0.27 -5.09 -12.20
C CYS A 87 1.11 -5.23 -12.84
N VAL A 88 1.44 -6.41 -13.36
CA VAL A 88 2.75 -6.71 -13.95
C VAL A 88 2.68 -6.75 -15.47
N GLY A 89 3.52 -5.96 -16.14
CA GLY A 89 3.60 -5.97 -17.59
C GLY A 89 4.94 -5.48 -18.10
N CYS A 90 5.20 -5.71 -19.38
CA CYS A 90 6.36 -5.16 -20.07
C CYS A 90 5.95 -4.70 -21.46
N LEU A 91 6.15 -3.41 -21.72
CA LEU A 91 5.96 -2.75 -22.99
C LEU A 91 7.34 -2.33 -23.50
N ILE A 92 7.68 -2.78 -24.70
CA ILE A 92 8.95 -2.48 -25.37
C ILE A 92 8.62 -1.63 -26.60
N LYS A 93 9.34 -0.52 -26.79
CA LYS A 93 9.15 0.38 -27.91
C LYS A 93 9.36 -0.35 -29.23
N GLY A 94 8.34 -0.33 -30.08
CA GLY A 94 8.42 -0.77 -31.48
C GLY A 94 8.40 0.41 -32.45
N ASP A 95 8.08 0.14 -33.72
CA ASP A 95 8.20 1.11 -34.81
C ASP A 95 7.07 2.17 -34.85
N THR A 96 5.97 1.93 -34.14
CA THR A 96 4.76 2.78 -34.22
C THR A 96 4.42 3.44 -32.89
N MET A 97 3.50 4.41 -32.94
CA MET A 97 2.97 5.09 -31.76
C MET A 97 2.12 4.17 -30.84
N HIS A 98 1.87 2.92 -31.25
CA HIS A 98 1.12 1.94 -30.45
C HIS A 98 1.67 1.81 -29.01
N PHE A 99 3.00 1.83 -28.87
CA PHE A 99 3.65 1.82 -27.56
C PHE A 99 3.22 3.00 -26.68
N GLU A 100 3.28 4.24 -27.19
CA GLU A 100 3.00 5.44 -26.38
C GLU A 100 1.54 5.45 -25.91
N TYR A 101 0.60 5.16 -26.82
CA TYR A 101 -0.82 5.16 -26.50
C TYR A 101 -1.20 4.06 -25.50
N ILE A 102 -0.60 2.87 -25.60
CA ILE A 102 -0.83 1.82 -24.60
C ILE A 102 -0.19 2.20 -23.26
N CYS A 103 1.05 2.68 -23.26
CA CYS A 103 1.73 3.11 -22.03
C CYS A 103 0.90 4.16 -21.28
N GLU A 104 0.41 5.18 -21.98
CA GLU A 104 -0.42 6.23 -21.39
C GLU A 104 -1.74 5.67 -20.86
N ALA A 105 -2.49 4.92 -21.68
CA ALA A 105 -3.79 4.37 -21.31
C ALA A 105 -3.70 3.41 -20.11
N VAL A 106 -2.68 2.54 -20.07
CA VAL A 106 -2.47 1.59 -18.97
C VAL A 106 -2.08 2.32 -17.69
N THR A 107 -1.19 3.32 -17.78
CA THR A 107 -0.77 4.13 -16.63
C THR A 107 -1.97 4.85 -16.00
N GLN A 108 -2.76 5.54 -16.83
CA GLN A 108 -3.96 6.25 -16.36
C GLN A 108 -5.03 5.28 -15.86
N GLY A 109 -5.23 4.15 -16.54
CA GLY A 109 -6.19 3.13 -16.17
C GLY A 109 -5.89 2.51 -14.80
N ILE A 110 -4.64 2.10 -14.55
CA ILE A 110 -4.22 1.55 -13.26
C ILE A 110 -4.42 2.59 -12.14
N MET A 111 -4.00 3.84 -12.38
CA MET A 111 -4.20 4.93 -11.42
C MET A 111 -5.69 5.14 -11.10
N ARG A 112 -6.55 5.12 -12.12
CA ARG A 112 -8.00 5.28 -11.95
C ARG A 112 -8.59 4.15 -11.11
N VAL A 113 -8.24 2.89 -11.40
CA VAL A 113 -8.72 1.73 -10.64
C VAL A 113 -8.27 1.82 -9.17
N GLN A 114 -7.04 2.25 -8.90
CA GLN A 114 -6.56 2.47 -7.54
C GLN A 114 -7.43 3.46 -6.76
N LEU A 115 -7.68 4.64 -7.35
CA LEU A 115 -8.44 5.71 -6.70
C LEU A 115 -9.92 5.35 -6.54
N ASP A 116 -10.54 4.74 -7.55
CA ASP A 116 -11.97 4.41 -7.54
C ASP A 116 -12.30 3.25 -6.59
N SER A 117 -11.43 2.25 -6.51
CA SER A 117 -11.65 1.10 -5.63
C SER A 117 -11.21 1.35 -4.18
N GLY A 118 -10.32 2.33 -3.97
CA GLY A 118 -9.64 2.55 -2.69
C GLY A 118 -8.73 1.39 -2.28
N VAL A 119 -8.47 0.41 -3.15
CA VAL A 119 -7.49 -0.68 -2.95
C VAL A 119 -6.17 -0.24 -3.58
N ALA A 120 -5.04 -0.57 -2.96
CA ALA A 120 -3.74 -0.25 -3.52
C ALA A 120 -3.50 -1.05 -4.82
N VAL A 121 -3.28 -0.37 -5.94
CA VAL A 121 -3.01 -1.01 -7.24
C VAL A 121 -1.68 -0.50 -7.77
N LEU A 122 -0.67 -1.36 -7.74
CA LEU A 122 0.70 -1.01 -8.01
C LEU A 122 0.98 -1.09 -9.51
N PHE A 123 1.69 -0.08 -9.99
CA PHE A 123 2.12 0.03 -11.37
C PHE A 123 3.43 -0.74 -11.58
N GLY A 124 3.32 -2.05 -11.83
CA GLY A 124 4.43 -2.93 -12.18
C GLY A 124 4.60 -3.11 -13.69
N VAL A 125 4.40 -2.05 -14.48
CA VAL A 125 4.52 -2.10 -15.94
C VAL A 125 5.84 -1.46 -16.35
N LEU A 126 6.74 -2.25 -16.94
CA LEU A 126 7.99 -1.75 -17.52
C LEU A 126 7.70 -1.10 -18.87
N THR A 127 7.98 0.19 -19.00
CA THR A 127 7.94 0.93 -20.27
C THR A 127 9.36 1.19 -20.73
N VAL A 128 9.89 0.33 -21.60
CA VAL A 128 11.32 0.33 -21.97
C VAL A 128 11.51 0.54 -23.47
N LEU A 129 12.71 0.98 -23.85
CA LEU A 129 13.05 1.25 -25.24
C LEU A 129 13.61 0.03 -25.98
N ASP A 130 14.22 -0.91 -25.25
CA ASP A 130 14.86 -2.09 -25.80
C ASP A 130 14.71 -3.30 -24.87
N GLU A 131 14.96 -4.50 -25.40
CA GLU A 131 14.88 -5.75 -24.65
C GLU A 131 15.92 -5.86 -23.52
N GLN A 132 17.09 -5.24 -23.69
CA GLN A 132 18.15 -5.32 -22.68
C GLN A 132 17.73 -4.56 -21.41
N GLN A 133 17.08 -3.41 -21.55
CA GLN A 133 16.47 -2.68 -20.46
C GLN A 133 15.39 -3.52 -19.77
N ALA A 134 14.59 -4.29 -20.52
CA ALA A 134 13.61 -5.19 -19.93
C ALA A 134 14.28 -6.25 -19.05
N LYS A 135 15.31 -6.94 -19.60
CA LYS A 135 16.07 -7.98 -18.90
C LYS A 135 16.78 -7.45 -17.65
N ASP A 136 17.41 -6.28 -17.74
CA ASP A 136 18.05 -5.63 -16.61
C ASP A 136 17.08 -5.30 -15.47
N ARG A 137 15.82 -4.97 -15.80
CA ARG A 137 14.80 -4.55 -14.82
C ARG A 137 14.03 -5.76 -14.26
N ALA A 138 14.07 -6.89 -14.95
CA ALA A 138 13.58 -8.17 -14.45
C ALA A 138 14.65 -8.99 -13.70
N GLY A 139 15.89 -8.51 -13.62
CA GLY A 139 16.98 -9.25 -12.98
C GLY A 139 17.46 -10.46 -13.78
N LEU A 140 17.25 -10.46 -15.09
CA LEU A 140 17.68 -11.51 -16.02
C LEU A 140 19.09 -11.29 -16.56
N SER A 141 19.73 -10.17 -16.23
CA SER A 141 21.14 -9.89 -16.56
C SER A 141 22.01 -9.88 -15.30
N ASP A 142 23.31 -10.13 -15.46
CA ASP A 142 24.28 -10.21 -14.35
C ASP A 142 24.34 -8.95 -13.46
N LYS A 143 23.91 -7.80 -13.99
CA LYS A 143 23.86 -6.52 -13.29
C LYS A 143 22.43 -6.01 -13.04
N GLY A 144 21.45 -6.84 -13.36
CA GLY A 144 20.04 -6.52 -13.28
C GLY A 144 19.52 -6.55 -11.84
N HIS A 145 18.44 -5.80 -11.61
CA HIS A 145 17.69 -5.84 -10.36
C HIS A 145 16.23 -6.13 -10.70
N ASN A 146 15.65 -7.16 -10.08
CA ASN A 146 14.28 -7.54 -10.31
C ASN A 146 13.33 -6.60 -9.54
N HIS A 147 12.67 -5.71 -10.27
CA HIS A 147 11.76 -4.72 -9.67
C HIS A 147 10.47 -5.38 -9.13
N GLY A 148 10.16 -6.63 -9.51
CA GLY A 148 9.05 -7.39 -8.94
C GLY A 148 9.13 -7.51 -7.42
N THR A 149 10.34 -7.61 -6.87
CA THR A 149 10.58 -7.61 -5.42
C THR A 149 10.18 -6.28 -4.78
N GLU A 150 10.59 -5.14 -5.36
CA GLU A 150 10.22 -3.82 -4.86
C GLU A 150 8.70 -3.59 -4.92
N TRP A 151 8.05 -4.08 -5.98
CA TRP A 151 6.60 -3.96 -6.15
C TRP A 151 5.84 -4.75 -5.10
N ALA A 152 6.31 -5.96 -4.75
CA ALA A 152 5.73 -6.75 -3.67
C ALA A 152 5.89 -6.07 -2.30
N GLN A 153 7.07 -5.52 -2.00
CA GLN A 153 7.30 -4.75 -0.77
C GLN A 153 6.36 -3.56 -0.66
N THR A 154 6.26 -2.80 -1.75
CA THR A 154 5.36 -1.64 -1.85
C THR A 154 3.90 -2.08 -1.71
N ALA A 155 3.52 -3.24 -2.26
CA ALA A 155 2.16 -3.76 -2.14
C ALA A 155 1.76 -4.07 -0.70
N VAL A 156 2.64 -4.73 0.06
CA VAL A 156 2.42 -4.99 1.48
C VAL A 156 2.35 -3.68 2.26
N GLU A 157 3.24 -2.73 1.98
CA GLU A 157 3.25 -1.44 2.65
C GLU A 157 1.95 -0.66 2.43
N MET A 158 1.51 -0.54 1.18
CA MET A 158 0.30 0.18 0.81
C MET A 158 -0.96 -0.50 1.34
N ALA A 159 -0.99 -1.84 1.37
CA ALA A 159 -2.06 -2.59 2.01
C ALA A 159 -2.16 -2.29 3.52
N ARG A 160 -1.02 -2.20 4.22
CA ARG A 160 -1.00 -1.83 5.65
C ARG A 160 -1.41 -0.39 5.88
N LEU A 161 -0.95 0.54 5.05
CA LEU A 161 -1.37 1.94 5.09
C LEU A 161 -2.90 2.05 4.96
N ARG A 162 -3.49 1.30 4.02
CA ARG A 162 -4.93 1.23 3.82
C ARG A 162 -5.65 0.63 5.03
N GLU A 163 -5.14 -0.49 5.57
CA GLU A 163 -5.70 -1.12 6.77
C GLU A 163 -5.72 -0.16 7.97
N ASP A 164 -4.62 0.53 8.23
CA ASP A 164 -4.49 1.49 9.33
C ASP A 164 -5.46 2.68 9.14
N SER A 165 -5.60 3.16 7.91
CA SER A 165 -6.53 4.25 7.56
C SER A 165 -8.00 3.85 7.74
N LEU A 166 -8.38 2.61 7.38
CA LEU A 166 -9.75 2.11 7.52
C LEU A 166 -10.17 1.87 8.98
N LYS A 167 -9.22 1.57 9.88
CA LYS A 167 -9.46 1.41 11.32
C LYS A 167 -9.65 2.75 12.07
N GLY A 168 -9.68 3.88 11.35
CA GLY A 168 -9.73 5.22 11.95
C GLY A 168 -8.38 5.68 12.52
N GLY A 169 -7.29 4.94 12.25
CA GLY A 169 -5.94 5.36 12.55
C GLY A 169 -5.53 6.48 11.60
N CYS A 170 -4.96 7.56 12.13
CA CYS A 170 -4.27 8.52 11.28
C CYS A 170 -2.99 7.84 10.78
N PRO A 171 -2.80 7.65 9.46
CA PRO A 171 -1.61 6.97 8.91
C PRO A 171 -0.30 7.72 9.19
N MET A 172 -0.39 9.01 9.53
CA MET A 172 0.73 9.85 9.95
C MET A 172 1.00 9.80 11.46
N ARG A 173 0.23 9.03 12.24
CA ARG A 173 0.47 8.89 13.67
C ARG A 173 1.75 8.05 13.85
N PRO A 174 2.79 8.57 14.52
CA PRO A 174 3.95 7.77 14.88
C PRO A 174 3.48 6.50 15.63
N ARG A 175 3.94 5.31 15.20
CA ARG A 175 3.60 4.04 15.87
C ARG A 175 4.07 4.01 17.32
N GLU A 176 5.12 4.78 17.64
CA GLU A 176 5.48 5.07 19.01
C GLU A 176 4.45 6.02 19.62
N ARG A 177 3.72 5.56 20.65
CA ARG A 177 2.96 6.48 21.53
C ARG A 177 3.97 7.42 22.17
N LEU A 178 4.21 8.57 21.56
CA LEU A 178 4.91 9.65 22.24
C LEU A 178 4.09 10.01 23.50
N PRO A 179 4.74 10.24 24.65
CA PRO A 179 4.08 10.41 25.94
C PRO A 179 3.05 11.56 25.98
N TYR A 180 3.09 12.47 25.00
CA TYR A 180 2.15 13.58 24.88
C TYR A 180 0.81 13.24 24.18
N HIS A 181 0.63 12.01 23.70
CA HIS A 181 -0.60 11.58 23.04
C HIS A 181 -1.66 10.99 23.98
N ASP A 182 -1.38 10.94 25.28
CA ASP A 182 -2.37 10.63 26.30
C ASP A 182 -3.00 11.94 26.80
N LEU A 183 -4.26 12.20 26.44
CA LEU A 183 -5.00 13.37 26.94
C LEU A 183 -5.09 13.38 28.47
N THR A 184 -4.91 12.23 29.13
CA THR A 184 -4.88 12.13 30.59
C THR A 184 -3.54 12.58 31.20
N ALA A 185 -2.46 12.61 30.41
CA ALA A 185 -1.16 13.11 30.83
C ALA A 185 -1.00 14.62 30.63
N CYS A 186 -1.97 15.29 29.99
CA CYS A 186 -1.94 16.73 29.79
C CYS A 186 -2.33 17.44 31.10
N PRO A 187 -1.42 18.22 31.74
CA PRO A 187 -1.71 18.87 33.02
C PRO A 187 -2.86 19.88 32.94
N PHE A 188 -3.24 20.33 31.73
CA PHE A 188 -4.41 21.18 31.52
C PHE A 188 -5.75 20.42 31.61
N PHE A 189 -5.79 19.14 31.22
CA PHE A 189 -7.03 18.34 31.23
C PHE A 189 -7.36 17.79 32.61
N THR A 190 -6.35 17.37 33.37
CA THR A 190 -6.55 16.89 34.75
C THR A 190 -7.07 18.00 35.65
N VAL A 191 -6.46 19.19 35.62
CA VAL A 191 -6.91 20.32 36.47
C VAL A 191 -8.32 20.77 36.10
N SER A 192 -8.67 20.86 34.81
CA SER A 192 -10.02 21.28 34.36
C SER A 192 -11.11 20.29 34.77
N THR A 193 -10.85 18.99 34.68
CA THR A 193 -11.85 17.95 35.02
C THR A 193 -12.08 17.90 36.53
N TRP A 194 -11.01 18.01 37.34
CA TRP A 194 -11.13 18.13 38.79
C TRP A 194 -11.82 19.42 39.23
N LEU A 195 -11.56 20.56 38.55
CA LEU A 195 -12.26 21.82 38.84
C LEU A 195 -13.76 21.72 38.52
N HIS A 196 -14.14 21.14 37.38
CA HIS A 196 -15.55 20.98 37.01
C HIS A 196 -16.27 20.02 37.96
N ILE A 197 -15.66 18.89 38.32
CA ILE A 197 -16.24 17.93 39.29
C ILE A 197 -16.39 18.59 40.68
N ALA A 198 -15.38 19.32 41.14
CA ALA A 198 -15.44 20.02 42.43
C ALA A 198 -16.53 21.12 42.45
N THR A 199 -16.67 21.86 41.34
CA THR A 199 -17.68 22.93 41.22
C THR A 199 -19.10 22.35 41.18
N ILE A 200 -19.32 21.27 40.42
CA ILE A 200 -20.61 20.57 40.36
C ILE A 200 -20.98 19.97 41.72
N SER A 201 -20.00 19.40 42.43
CA SER A 201 -20.20 18.82 43.76
C SER A 201 -20.55 19.89 44.80
N ALA A 202 -19.85 21.03 44.80
CA ALA A 202 -20.11 22.14 45.71
C ALA A 202 -21.50 22.78 45.49
N ILE A 203 -21.93 22.93 44.23
CA ILE A 203 -23.28 23.41 43.89
C ILE A 203 -24.35 22.41 44.34
N GLY A 204 -24.11 21.11 44.16
CA GLY A 204 -25.01 20.05 44.62
C GLY A 204 -25.21 20.03 46.14
N PHE A 205 -24.13 20.20 46.91
CA PHE A 205 -24.20 20.28 48.37
C PHE A 205 -24.89 21.56 48.87
N ALA A 206 -24.64 22.71 48.21
CA ALA A 206 -25.31 23.96 48.55
C ALA A 206 -26.83 23.89 48.27
N ALA A 207 -27.24 23.30 47.14
CA ALA A 207 -28.64 23.10 46.81
C ALA A 207 -29.35 22.16 47.80
N ALA A 208 -28.69 21.08 48.22
CA ALA A 208 -29.24 20.15 49.22
C ALA A 208 -29.36 20.78 50.63
N ALA A 209 -28.42 21.65 51.02
CA ALA A 209 -28.47 22.35 52.30
C ALA A 209 -29.57 23.43 52.34
N ILE A 210 -29.83 24.12 51.22
CA ILE A 210 -30.91 25.11 51.10
C ILE A 210 -32.27 24.42 51.13
N ALA A 211 -32.43 23.29 50.44
CA ALA A 211 -33.67 22.51 50.45
C ALA A 211 -34.05 22.00 51.85
N LYS A 212 -33.07 21.66 52.68
CA LYS A 212 -33.28 21.22 54.07
C LYS A 212 -33.67 22.33 55.05
N LYS A 213 -33.49 23.60 54.67
CA LYS A 213 -33.79 24.78 55.51
C LYS A 213 -35.15 25.41 55.16
N LEU A 214 -35.77 24.95 54.08
CA LEU A 214 -37.06 25.40 53.55
C LEU A 214 -38.20 24.36 53.76
N ALA A 215 -37.89 23.23 54.40
CA ALA A 215 -38.83 22.22 54.88
C ALA A 215 -38.90 22.27 56.41
#